data_AF-A0A1S8N1W1-F1
#
_entry.id   AF-A0A1S8N1W1-F1
#
_cell.length_a   1.000
_cell.length_b   1.000
_cell.length_c   1.000
_cell.angle_alpha   90.00
_cell.angle_beta   90.00
_cell.angle_gamma   90.00
#
_symmetry.space_group_name_H-M   'P 1'
#
loop_
_entity.id
_entity.type
_entity.pdbx_description
1 polymer ?
#
loop_
_entity_poly.entity_id
_entity_poly.type
_entity_poly.pdbx_seq_one_letter_code
_entity_poly.pdbx_strand_id
1 'polypeptide(L)'
;MPNIFDGLQKLDDNVIIDNIAMLEAVNMGNVIRGYGTTVANKGAKVINSIGGFFGKNPNVKVVEEKKIEDYILEEKNKIVDLNRSQLDHKLINALKEKVNMDGVQSNDAISAYIINLVADYLNISENLTVAQKADGIYRRYLEKLLSSIQKELGSQNEEEAEKTIKEIEKNVKNISESDKEKLKEVLEIENLTGNEIRNVLMKAGTPALIIGAMSASGFGAFMALTTIIHAVFTTIMGITIPFAVYTGATSALSFILGPAGIAFIAGTTVWQFTKGNKKLKNEILAQLIFASINVYGGSFVPKDEELPSYETNEELLEEIRKRDKEYKKLVEDNNKLQGEVSNLEYECSELMTDIGVYKNIINKESYRRSESKKKILKLKSEKEEVIEKLRELETNVSNLKQEINLENGDRINREIEDLKVLNANYKKEFIDLNDSIEYQEQIIENASKEIDDKTLKIKETELKNVELQKENELLKIKIEDKDNRIQKTEEIRRKEIEEKWKVYYPAFQITNMAIRTATKFSKKEVWEIERALMELHSLKDYKSVSRGKVKYNNQEYEHIGFSLPCGFPTRILYKILSNSDKQVQIEKVYKHNEKFLQ
;
A
#
# COMPACT_ATOMS: atom_id res chain seq x y z
N MET A 1 -1.64 -16.48 16.63
CA MET A 1 -1.14 -15.28 17.33
C MET A 1 -1.74 -15.31 18.72
N PRO A 2 -1.13 -14.64 19.72
CA PRO A 2 -1.80 -14.41 20.99
C PRO A 2 -3.09 -13.63 20.76
N ASN A 3 -4.23 -14.20 21.14
CA ASN A 3 -5.50 -13.49 21.07
C ASN A 3 -5.75 -12.72 22.38
N ILE A 4 -6.74 -11.83 22.41
CA ILE A 4 -7.03 -11.02 23.60
C ILE A 4 -7.31 -11.89 24.84
N PHE A 5 -7.79 -13.12 24.68
CA PHE A 5 -8.09 -14.00 25.81
C PHE A 5 -6.83 -14.58 26.45
N ASP A 6 -5.73 -14.75 25.69
CA ASP A 6 -4.44 -15.22 26.23
C ASP A 6 -3.84 -14.24 27.26
N GLY A 7 -4.17 -12.95 27.15
CA GLY A 7 -3.85 -11.94 28.15
C GLY A 7 -4.93 -11.79 29.23
N LEU A 8 -6.21 -11.75 28.84
CA LEU A 8 -7.32 -11.55 29.81
C LEU A 8 -7.39 -12.69 30.84
N GLN A 9 -7.09 -13.93 30.44
CA GLN A 9 -7.03 -15.09 31.35
C GLN A 9 -5.92 -15.00 32.40
N LYS A 10 -4.99 -14.06 32.28
CA LYS A 10 -3.94 -13.81 33.28
C LYS A 10 -4.28 -12.66 34.24
N LEU A 11 -5.39 -11.95 34.03
CA LEU A 11 -5.84 -10.87 34.91
C LEU A 11 -6.39 -11.41 36.23
N ASP A 12 -6.23 -10.64 37.31
CA ASP A 12 -6.87 -10.90 38.60
C ASP A 12 -8.41 -10.92 38.47
N ASP A 13 -9.08 -11.77 39.26
CA ASP A 13 -10.54 -11.96 39.19
C ASP A 13 -11.31 -10.63 39.37
N ASN A 14 -10.84 -9.76 40.27
CA ASN A 14 -11.42 -8.44 40.50
C ASN A 14 -11.39 -7.55 39.25
N VAL A 15 -10.32 -7.63 38.45
CA VAL A 15 -10.19 -6.86 37.21
C VAL A 15 -11.11 -7.41 36.14
N ILE A 16 -11.28 -8.73 36.07
CA ILE A 16 -12.26 -9.34 35.16
C ILE A 16 -13.69 -8.93 35.54
N ILE A 17 -14.01 -8.97 36.84
CA ILE A 17 -15.31 -8.54 37.36
C ILE A 17 -15.59 -7.08 36.98
N ASP A 18 -14.63 -6.18 37.17
CA ASP A 18 -14.78 -4.76 36.80
C ASP A 18 -15.00 -4.61 35.29
N ASN A 19 -14.27 -5.37 34.46
CA ASN A 19 -14.44 -5.35 33.01
C ASN A 19 -15.80 -5.90 32.54
N ILE A 20 -16.29 -7.00 33.11
CA ILE A 20 -17.61 -7.54 32.83
C ILE A 20 -18.67 -6.51 33.22
N ALA A 21 -18.57 -5.95 34.42
CA ALA A 21 -19.52 -4.95 34.92
C ALA A 21 -19.55 -3.71 34.03
N MET A 22 -18.40 -3.21 33.56
CA MET A 22 -18.34 -2.10 32.58
C MET A 22 -18.99 -2.47 31.23
N LEU A 23 -18.76 -3.68 30.72
CA LEU A 23 -19.36 -4.13 29.46
C LEU A 23 -20.88 -4.25 29.56
N GLU A 24 -21.40 -4.77 30.67
CA GLU A 24 -22.83 -5.01 30.94
C GLU A 24 -23.59 -3.73 31.32
N ALA A 25 -22.98 -2.86 32.14
CA ALA A 25 -23.60 -1.61 32.58
C ALA A 25 -23.81 -0.62 31.43
N VAL A 26 -22.92 -0.62 30.43
CA VAL A 26 -22.99 0.30 29.29
C VAL A 26 -24.02 -0.20 28.27
N ASN A 27 -25.30 0.12 28.51
CA ASN A 27 -26.35 0.02 27.50
C ASN A 27 -27.04 1.38 27.28
N MET A 28 -27.68 1.55 26.12
CA MET A 28 -28.23 2.84 25.68
C MET A 28 -29.30 3.39 26.65
N GLY A 29 -30.01 2.51 27.37
CA GLY A 29 -31.03 2.88 28.33
C GLY A 29 -30.48 3.42 29.66
N ASN A 30 -29.40 2.84 30.17
CA ASN A 30 -28.82 3.22 31.47
C ASN A 30 -28.08 4.56 31.40
N VAL A 31 -27.34 4.81 30.31
CA VAL A 31 -26.65 6.09 30.09
C VAL A 31 -27.66 7.23 29.89
N ILE A 32 -28.70 7.04 29.05
CA ILE A 32 -29.71 8.08 28.80
C ILE A 32 -30.56 8.37 30.04
N ARG A 33 -30.91 7.36 30.85
CA ARG A 33 -31.66 7.56 32.11
C ARG A 33 -30.89 8.41 33.11
N GLY A 34 -29.60 8.12 33.31
CA GLY A 34 -28.75 8.90 34.23
C GLY A 34 -28.71 10.40 33.86
N TYR A 35 -28.42 10.72 32.59
CA TYR A 35 -28.37 12.12 32.12
C TYR A 35 -29.75 12.79 32.05
N GLY A 36 -30.80 12.05 31.67
CA GLY A 36 -32.17 12.55 31.66
C GLY A 36 -32.65 12.96 33.06
N THR A 37 -32.28 12.18 34.09
CA THR A 37 -32.54 12.53 35.48
C THR A 37 -31.73 13.74 35.95
N THR A 38 -30.46 13.90 35.55
CA THR A 38 -29.65 15.08 35.90
C THR A 38 -30.22 16.38 35.35
N VAL A 39 -30.66 16.39 34.08
CA VAL A 39 -31.23 17.59 33.42
C VAL A 39 -32.61 17.92 34.00
N ALA A 40 -33.47 16.91 34.20
CA ALA A 40 -34.77 17.09 34.84
C ALA A 40 -34.62 17.58 36.29
N ASN A 41 -33.65 17.07 37.04
CA ASN A 41 -33.36 17.49 38.41
C ASN A 41 -32.77 18.91 38.48
N LYS A 42 -31.94 19.33 37.51
CA LYS A 42 -31.50 20.74 37.39
C LYS A 42 -32.70 21.65 37.09
N GLY A 43 -33.59 21.27 36.17
CA GLY A 43 -34.82 22.00 35.89
C GLY A 43 -35.77 22.09 37.09
N ALA A 44 -35.98 20.98 37.80
CA ALA A 44 -36.79 20.94 39.02
C ALA A 44 -36.18 21.79 40.15
N LYS A 45 -34.85 21.75 40.34
CA LYS A 45 -34.15 22.61 41.31
C LYS A 45 -34.29 24.09 40.96
N VAL A 46 -34.18 24.46 39.68
CA VAL A 46 -34.37 25.84 39.20
C VAL A 46 -35.81 26.31 39.40
N ILE A 47 -36.80 25.47 39.07
CA ILE A 47 -38.24 25.77 39.25
C ILE A 47 -38.57 25.91 40.75
N ASN A 48 -38.03 25.03 41.60
CA ASN A 48 -38.21 25.11 43.05
C ASN A 48 -37.52 26.36 43.63
N SER A 49 -36.34 26.75 43.13
CA SER A 49 -35.65 27.97 43.58
C SER A 49 -36.32 29.27 43.12
N ILE A 50 -36.84 29.31 41.88
CA ILE A 50 -37.60 30.45 41.36
C ILE A 50 -38.94 30.56 42.10
N GLY A 51 -39.59 29.43 42.34
CA GLY A 51 -40.80 29.36 43.16
C GLY A 51 -40.61 29.89 44.58
N GLY A 52 -39.50 29.51 45.23
CA GLY A 52 -39.12 30.05 46.55
C GLY A 52 -38.91 31.56 46.56
N PHE A 53 -38.42 32.14 45.45
CA PHE A 53 -38.21 33.59 45.30
C PHE A 53 -39.52 34.38 45.10
N PHE A 54 -40.57 33.73 44.56
CA PHE A 54 -41.90 34.33 44.33
C PHE A 54 -42.98 33.83 45.32
N GLY A 55 -42.59 33.18 46.43
CA GLY A 55 -43.50 32.74 47.48
C GLY A 55 -44.44 31.57 47.09
N LYS A 56 -44.15 30.87 46.00
CA LYS A 56 -44.88 29.66 45.58
C LYS A 56 -43.87 28.53 45.41
N ASN A 57 -43.84 27.54 46.29
CA ASN A 57 -43.04 26.33 46.08
C ASN A 57 -43.83 25.31 45.26
N PRO A 58 -43.67 25.23 43.92
CA PRO A 58 -44.15 24.07 43.19
C PRO A 58 -43.33 22.88 43.70
N ASN A 59 -43.94 21.92 44.38
CA ASN A 59 -43.22 20.81 45.01
C ASN A 59 -42.80 19.76 43.95
N VAL A 60 -41.94 20.16 43.00
CA VAL A 60 -41.52 19.29 41.89
C VAL A 60 -40.59 18.21 42.45
N LYS A 61 -41.01 16.94 42.35
CA LYS A 61 -40.24 15.77 42.82
C LYS A 61 -38.91 15.67 42.09
N VAL A 62 -37.82 15.68 42.85
CA VAL A 62 -36.46 15.35 42.39
C VAL A 62 -36.35 13.82 42.37
N VAL A 63 -35.94 13.24 41.25
CA VAL A 63 -35.77 11.78 41.08
C VAL A 63 -34.36 11.39 41.56
N GLU A 64 -34.21 10.24 42.21
CA GLU A 64 -32.90 9.73 42.66
C GLU A 64 -31.98 9.50 41.45
N GLU A 65 -30.85 10.20 41.41
CA GLU A 65 -29.94 10.26 40.25
C GLU A 65 -29.02 9.03 40.25
N LYS A 66 -29.30 8.02 39.42
CA LYS A 66 -28.37 6.91 39.19
C LYS A 66 -27.36 7.27 38.11
N LYS A 67 -26.08 7.34 38.47
CA LYS A 67 -24.96 7.56 37.55
C LYS A 67 -24.45 6.23 36.99
N ILE A 68 -23.60 6.29 35.97
CA ILE A 68 -23.01 5.09 35.33
C ILE A 68 -22.24 4.24 36.35
N GLU A 69 -21.59 4.88 37.32
CA GLU A 69 -20.87 4.23 38.41
C GLU A 69 -21.79 3.35 39.26
N ASP A 70 -23.03 3.78 39.50
CA ASP A 70 -24.02 3.00 40.26
C ASP A 70 -24.45 1.75 39.49
N TYR A 71 -24.63 1.86 38.17
CA TYR A 71 -24.94 0.71 37.32
C TYR A 71 -23.77 -0.28 37.27
N ILE A 72 -22.53 0.20 37.21
CA ILE A 72 -21.34 -0.67 37.24
C ILE A 72 -21.26 -1.38 38.59
N LEU A 73 -21.49 -0.68 39.70
CA LEU A 73 -21.48 -1.29 41.03
C LEU A 73 -22.60 -2.34 41.19
N GLU A 74 -23.79 -2.07 40.65
CA GLU A 74 -24.90 -3.02 40.61
C GLU A 74 -24.54 -4.29 39.82
N GLU A 75 -23.95 -4.15 38.62
CA GLU A 75 -23.52 -5.33 37.84
C GLU A 75 -22.37 -6.08 38.51
N LYS A 76 -21.43 -5.37 39.14
CA LYS A 76 -20.33 -5.97 39.92
C LYS A 76 -20.84 -6.85 41.05
N ASN A 77 -21.80 -6.36 41.82
CA ASN A 77 -22.38 -7.10 42.95
C ASN A 77 -23.09 -8.38 42.52
N LYS A 78 -23.59 -8.48 41.27
CA LYS A 78 -24.23 -9.69 40.75
C LYS A 78 -23.25 -10.81 40.42
N ILE A 79 -21.95 -10.50 40.27
CA ILE A 79 -20.95 -11.44 39.75
C ILE A 79 -19.75 -11.68 40.66
N VAL A 80 -19.68 -10.99 41.80
CA VAL A 80 -18.53 -11.05 42.72
C VAL A 80 -18.29 -12.45 43.29
N ASP A 81 -19.34 -13.27 43.41
CA ASP A 81 -19.26 -14.65 43.94
C ASP A 81 -18.98 -15.72 42.86
N LEU A 82 -18.81 -15.32 41.60
CA LEU A 82 -18.52 -16.26 40.51
C LEU A 82 -17.06 -16.73 40.56
N ASN A 83 -16.84 -18.02 40.27
CA ASN A 83 -15.49 -18.55 40.14
C ASN A 83 -14.86 -18.17 38.79
N ARG A 84 -13.53 -18.38 38.67
CA ARG A 84 -12.77 -18.02 37.46
C ARG A 84 -13.38 -18.55 36.16
N SER A 85 -13.74 -19.83 36.11
CA SER A 85 -14.31 -20.42 34.89
C SER A 85 -15.65 -19.79 34.51
N GLN A 86 -16.47 -19.42 35.49
CA GLN A 86 -17.73 -18.73 35.27
C GLN A 86 -17.50 -17.28 34.79
N LEU A 87 -16.52 -16.59 35.37
CA LEU A 87 -16.12 -15.25 34.97
C LEU A 87 -15.60 -15.22 33.53
N ASP A 88 -14.73 -16.15 33.14
CA ASP A 88 -14.21 -16.24 31.78
C ASP A 88 -15.33 -16.47 30.75
N HIS A 89 -16.25 -17.38 31.05
CA HIS A 89 -17.41 -17.63 30.18
C HIS A 89 -18.33 -16.41 30.08
N LYS A 90 -18.56 -15.73 31.21
CA LYS A 90 -19.38 -14.52 31.26
C LYS A 90 -18.74 -13.36 30.48
N LEU A 91 -17.42 -13.17 30.60
CA LEU A 91 -16.67 -12.18 29.83
C LEU A 91 -16.76 -12.41 28.31
N ILE A 92 -16.58 -13.66 27.87
CA ILE A 92 -16.70 -14.03 26.45
C ILE A 92 -18.10 -13.69 25.93
N ASN A 93 -19.16 -14.01 26.68
CA ASN A 93 -20.53 -13.72 26.28
C ASN A 93 -20.83 -12.22 26.26
N ALA A 94 -20.41 -11.48 27.30
CA ALA A 94 -20.54 -10.03 27.35
C ALA A 94 -19.85 -9.37 26.14
N LEU A 95 -18.66 -9.84 25.75
CA LEU A 95 -17.96 -9.37 24.56
C LEU A 95 -18.75 -9.67 23.27
N LYS A 96 -19.20 -10.91 23.07
CA LYS A 96 -20.00 -11.31 21.88
C LYS A 96 -21.27 -10.46 21.74
N GLU A 97 -22.03 -10.32 22.82
CA GLU A 97 -23.22 -9.47 22.85
C GLU A 97 -22.88 -8.02 22.50
N LYS A 98 -21.77 -7.49 23.02
CA LYS A 98 -21.36 -6.11 22.80
C LYS A 98 -21.00 -5.81 21.35
N VAL A 99 -20.53 -6.81 20.61
CA VAL A 99 -20.21 -6.70 19.19
C VAL A 99 -21.28 -7.27 18.26
N ASN A 100 -22.42 -7.73 18.80
CA ASN A 100 -23.50 -8.40 18.06
C ASN A 100 -23.00 -9.60 17.23
N MET A 101 -22.11 -10.42 17.82
CA MET A 101 -21.66 -11.66 17.19
C MET A 101 -22.53 -12.83 17.65
N ASP A 102 -23.32 -13.38 16.72
CA ASP A 102 -24.15 -14.55 16.96
C ASP A 102 -23.42 -15.87 16.65
N GLY A 103 -23.85 -16.94 17.32
CA GLY A 103 -23.38 -18.30 17.09
C GLY A 103 -22.10 -18.69 17.83
N VAL A 104 -21.66 -19.94 17.61
CA VAL A 104 -20.42 -20.47 18.19
C VAL A 104 -19.25 -19.96 17.36
N GLN A 105 -18.49 -19.02 17.91
CA GLN A 105 -17.29 -18.43 17.31
C GLN A 105 -16.06 -18.83 18.12
N SER A 106 -14.93 -19.01 17.45
CA SER A 106 -13.65 -19.26 18.10
C SER A 106 -13.16 -18.00 18.85
N ASN A 107 -12.35 -18.18 19.88
CA ASN A 107 -11.72 -17.06 20.60
C ASN A 107 -10.86 -16.20 19.65
N ASP A 108 -10.20 -16.81 18.67
CA ASP A 108 -9.42 -16.08 17.66
C ASP A 108 -10.31 -15.19 16.80
N ALA A 109 -11.47 -15.70 16.35
CA ALA A 109 -12.42 -14.93 15.54
C ALA A 109 -13.00 -13.74 16.32
N ILE A 110 -13.39 -13.95 17.58
CA ILE A 110 -13.91 -12.87 18.45
C ILE A 110 -12.83 -11.82 18.69
N SER A 111 -11.60 -12.26 19.01
CA SER A 111 -10.46 -11.39 19.23
C SER A 111 -10.14 -10.55 18.00
N ALA A 112 -10.00 -11.18 16.83
CA ALA A 112 -9.70 -10.49 15.59
C ALA A 112 -10.79 -9.49 15.21
N TYR A 113 -12.06 -9.83 15.42
CA TYR A 113 -13.17 -8.91 15.19
C TYR A 113 -13.08 -7.67 16.10
N ILE A 114 -12.90 -7.87 17.40
CA ILE A 114 -12.80 -6.78 18.38
C ILE A 114 -11.59 -5.88 18.08
N ILE A 115 -10.43 -6.46 17.78
CA ILE A 115 -9.22 -5.70 17.42
C ILE A 115 -9.47 -4.86 16.16
N ASN A 116 -10.03 -5.44 15.10
CA ASN A 116 -10.32 -4.69 13.89
C ASN A 116 -11.33 -3.55 14.14
N LEU A 117 -12.42 -3.83 14.88
CA LEU A 117 -13.42 -2.82 15.24
C LEU A 117 -12.82 -1.62 15.97
N VAL A 118 -11.93 -1.87 16.93
CA VAL A 118 -11.26 -0.81 17.70
C VAL A 118 -10.18 -0.12 16.88
N ALA A 119 -9.43 -0.87 16.05
CA ALA A 119 -8.43 -0.30 15.15
C ALA A 119 -9.06 0.72 14.19
N ASP A 120 -10.21 0.40 13.61
CA ASP A 120 -10.98 1.30 12.74
C ASP A 120 -11.44 2.55 13.51
N TYR A 121 -11.92 2.37 14.75
CA TYR A 121 -12.31 3.49 15.62
C TYR A 121 -11.14 4.45 15.93
N LEU A 122 -9.93 3.91 16.08
CA LEU A 122 -8.71 4.67 16.36
C LEU A 122 -7.96 5.13 15.08
N ASN A 123 -8.53 4.90 13.89
CA ASN A 123 -7.91 5.20 12.60
C ASN A 123 -6.51 4.57 12.43
N ILE A 124 -6.34 3.33 12.87
CA ILE A 124 -5.13 2.54 12.67
C ILE A 124 -5.16 1.95 11.26
N SER A 125 -4.00 1.93 10.58
CA SER A 125 -3.88 1.48 9.18
C SER A 125 -4.54 0.13 8.92
N GLU A 126 -5.32 0.06 7.84
CA GLU A 126 -5.99 -1.17 7.41
C GLU A 126 -5.02 -2.27 6.95
N ASN A 127 -3.83 -1.89 6.48
CA ASN A 127 -2.84 -2.79 5.91
C ASN A 127 -1.86 -3.31 6.96
N LEU A 128 -2.37 -3.64 8.14
CA LEU A 128 -1.62 -4.24 9.24
C LEU A 128 -2.23 -5.59 9.58
N THR A 129 -1.42 -6.52 10.08
CA THR A 129 -1.94 -7.77 10.65
C THR A 129 -2.79 -7.50 11.89
N VAL A 130 -3.50 -8.51 12.39
CA VAL A 130 -4.31 -8.34 13.60
C VAL A 130 -3.41 -8.07 14.81
N ALA A 131 -2.24 -8.72 14.90
CA ALA A 131 -1.26 -8.43 15.96
C ALA A 131 -0.74 -7.00 15.88
N GLN A 132 -0.34 -6.55 14.67
CA GLN A 132 0.15 -5.19 14.47
C GLN A 132 -0.91 -4.13 14.80
N LYS A 133 -2.19 -4.41 14.51
CA LYS A 133 -3.31 -3.55 14.93
C LYS A 133 -3.46 -3.53 16.44
N ALA A 134 -3.38 -4.68 17.10
CA ALA A 134 -3.46 -4.78 18.56
C ALA A 134 -2.39 -3.90 19.24
N ASP A 135 -1.13 -3.99 18.78
CA ASP A 135 -0.02 -3.16 19.25
C ASP A 135 -0.21 -1.67 18.91
N GLY A 136 -0.84 -1.37 17.76
CA GLY A 136 -1.27 -0.02 17.43
C GLY A 136 -2.28 0.54 18.44
N ILE A 137 -3.28 -0.26 18.83
CA ILE A 137 -4.30 0.11 19.81
C ILE A 137 -3.65 0.34 21.17
N TYR A 138 -2.76 -0.57 21.59
CA TYR A 138 -1.98 -0.45 22.81
C TYR A 138 -1.25 0.90 22.89
N ARG A 139 -0.48 1.24 21.84
CA ARG A 139 0.26 2.51 21.77
C ARG A 139 -0.66 3.72 21.79
N ARG A 140 -1.75 3.72 21.01
CA ARG A 140 -2.72 4.82 20.96
C ARG A 140 -3.44 5.04 22.29
N TYR A 141 -3.80 3.96 22.98
CA TYR A 141 -4.44 4.04 24.27
C TYR A 141 -3.49 4.62 25.33
N LEU A 142 -2.23 4.15 25.35
CA LEU A 142 -1.20 4.69 26.23
C LEU A 142 -0.91 6.17 25.95
N GLU A 143 -0.82 6.56 24.68
CA GLU A 143 -0.66 7.95 24.25
C GLU A 143 -1.78 8.83 24.81
N LYS A 144 -3.03 8.36 24.70
CA LYS A 144 -4.21 9.06 25.22
C LYS A 144 -4.19 9.17 26.75
N LEU A 145 -3.80 8.10 27.44
CA LEU A 145 -3.64 8.09 28.90
C LEU A 145 -2.60 9.12 29.35
N LEU A 146 -1.40 9.07 28.78
CA LEU A 146 -0.30 9.99 29.10
C LEU A 146 -0.64 11.45 28.75
N SER A 147 -1.29 11.68 27.62
CA SER A 147 -1.72 13.03 27.21
C SER A 147 -2.80 13.59 28.15
N SER A 148 -3.68 12.73 28.66
CA SER A 148 -4.68 13.13 29.67
C SER A 148 -4.01 13.50 30.99
N ILE A 149 -3.02 12.71 31.43
CA ILE A 149 -2.21 13.02 32.61
C ILE A 149 -1.49 14.36 32.42
N GLN A 150 -0.83 14.57 31.29
CA GLN A 150 -0.13 15.81 30.98
C GLN A 150 -1.05 17.03 31.10
N LYS A 151 -2.26 16.93 30.53
CA LYS A 151 -3.27 17.99 30.57
C LYS A 151 -3.70 18.31 32.00
N GLU A 152 -4.02 17.28 32.79
CA GLU A 152 -4.47 17.44 34.17
C GLU A 152 -3.36 18.02 35.06
N LEU A 153 -2.12 17.52 34.95
CA LEU A 153 -0.97 18.08 35.66
C LEU A 153 -0.73 19.55 35.34
N GLY A 154 -0.93 19.95 34.08
CA GLY A 154 -0.79 21.33 33.62
C GLY A 154 -1.91 22.27 34.10
N SER A 155 -3.06 21.74 34.50
CA SER A 155 -4.18 22.53 35.04
C SER A 155 -4.19 22.64 36.57
N GLN A 156 -3.29 21.95 37.27
CA GLN A 156 -3.21 21.99 38.73
C GLN A 156 -2.80 23.36 39.25
N ASN A 157 -3.40 23.78 40.37
CA ASN A 157 -2.88 24.90 41.17
C ASN A 157 -1.66 24.47 42.01
N GLU A 158 -1.02 25.43 42.69
CA GLU A 158 0.21 25.19 43.47
C GLU A 158 0.03 24.13 44.57
N GLU A 159 -1.10 24.15 45.29
CA GLU A 159 -1.40 23.18 46.34
C GLU A 159 -1.61 21.76 45.78
N GLU A 160 -2.34 21.64 44.68
CA GLU A 160 -2.58 20.38 43.97
C GLU A 160 -1.30 19.80 43.37
N ALA A 161 -0.44 20.66 42.82
CA ALA A 161 0.87 20.28 42.31
C ALA A 161 1.76 19.72 43.43
N GLU A 162 1.81 20.39 44.58
CA GLU A 162 2.62 19.95 45.73
C GLU A 162 2.13 18.61 46.30
N LYS A 163 0.80 18.41 46.39
CA LYS A 163 0.22 17.11 46.78
C LYS A 163 0.61 16.01 45.80
N THR A 164 0.56 16.31 44.50
CA THR A 164 0.93 15.35 43.44
C THR A 164 2.41 14.97 43.52
N ILE A 165 3.30 15.95 43.70
CA ILE A 165 4.74 15.71 43.88
C ILE A 165 5.01 14.80 45.09
N LYS A 166 4.37 15.09 46.23
CA LYS A 166 4.51 14.28 47.46
C LYS A 166 4.02 12.84 47.28
N GLU A 167 2.89 12.64 46.61
CA GLU A 167 2.37 11.29 46.37
C GLU A 167 3.21 10.52 45.35
N ILE A 168 3.74 11.17 44.31
CA ILE A 168 4.72 10.56 43.39
C ILE A 168 5.95 10.10 44.18
N GLU A 169 6.56 10.96 45.00
CA GLU A 169 7.76 10.61 45.78
C GLU A 169 7.52 9.43 46.72
N LYS A 170 6.37 9.44 47.40
CA LYS A 170 5.97 8.34 48.29
C LYS A 170 5.84 7.03 47.53
N ASN A 171 5.23 7.04 46.35
CA ASN A 171 5.06 5.83 45.54
C ASN A 171 6.40 5.35 44.98
N VAL A 172 7.25 6.25 44.47
CA VAL A 172 8.60 5.91 43.98
C VAL A 172 9.45 5.22 45.05
N LYS A 173 9.37 5.68 46.32
CA LYS A 173 10.10 5.06 47.44
C LYS A 173 9.75 3.59 47.66
N ASN A 174 8.54 3.17 47.29
CA ASN A 174 8.03 1.83 47.50
C ASN A 174 8.26 0.88 46.30
N ILE A 175 8.82 1.38 45.20
CA ILE A 175 9.13 0.60 44.01
C ILE A 175 10.51 -0.08 44.16
N SER A 176 10.69 -1.26 43.55
CA SER A 176 11.97 -1.98 43.54
C SER A 176 13.09 -1.20 42.83
N GLU A 177 14.36 -1.42 43.20
CA GLU A 177 15.50 -0.76 42.53
C GLU A 177 15.58 -1.12 41.03
N SER A 178 15.23 -2.34 40.65
CA SER A 178 15.16 -2.74 39.24
C SER A 178 14.12 -1.94 38.46
N ASP A 179 12.96 -1.68 39.06
CA ASP A 179 11.89 -0.93 38.40
C ASP A 179 12.17 0.58 38.41
N LYS A 180 12.93 1.08 39.40
CA LYS A 180 13.47 2.45 39.38
C LYS A 180 14.40 2.67 38.20
N GLU A 181 15.33 1.76 37.94
CA GLU A 181 16.25 1.90 36.78
C GLU A 181 15.48 1.88 35.45
N LYS A 182 14.49 0.99 35.29
CA LYS A 182 13.63 0.99 34.10
C LYS A 182 12.82 2.28 33.96
N LEU A 183 12.38 2.86 35.07
CA LEU A 183 11.63 4.11 35.06
C LEU A 183 12.52 5.30 34.69
N LYS A 184 13.78 5.34 35.16
CA LYS A 184 14.79 6.32 34.74
C LYS A 184 15.06 6.25 33.24
N GLU A 185 15.20 5.03 32.72
CA GLU A 185 15.41 4.78 31.30
C GLU A 185 14.24 5.30 30.45
N VAL A 186 12.99 4.94 30.81
CA VAL A 186 11.81 5.36 30.06
C VAL A 186 11.50 6.85 30.17
N LEU A 187 11.79 7.47 31.31
CA LEU A 187 11.58 8.90 31.53
C LEU A 187 12.78 9.77 31.10
N GLU A 188 13.89 9.16 30.72
CA GLU A 188 15.17 9.82 30.40
C GLU A 188 15.64 10.78 31.52
N ILE A 189 15.62 10.31 32.78
CA ILE A 189 16.01 11.09 33.96
C ILE A 189 17.02 10.37 34.84
N GLU A 190 17.92 11.13 35.47
CA GLU A 190 18.95 10.59 36.36
C GLU A 190 18.41 10.32 37.78
N ASN A 191 17.58 11.23 38.30
CA ASN A 191 16.98 11.13 39.62
C ASN A 191 15.45 10.96 39.52
N LEU A 192 14.87 10.19 40.44
CA LEU A 192 13.43 9.91 40.49
C LEU A 192 12.75 10.75 41.58
N THR A 193 12.93 12.07 41.56
CA THR A 193 12.19 12.97 42.46
C THR A 193 10.78 13.25 41.91
N GLY A 194 9.83 13.57 42.78
CA GLY A 194 8.46 13.86 42.34
C GLY A 194 8.40 15.09 41.44
N ASN A 195 9.28 16.06 41.66
CA ASN A 195 9.44 17.25 40.83
C ASN A 195 9.93 16.91 39.41
N GLU A 196 11.00 16.12 39.28
CA GLU A 196 11.54 15.73 37.97
C GLU A 196 10.53 14.92 37.17
N ILE A 197 9.90 13.93 37.80
CA ILE A 197 8.88 13.09 37.17
C ILE A 197 7.69 13.94 36.70
N ARG A 198 7.17 14.84 37.56
CA ARG A 198 6.08 15.75 37.17
C ARG A 198 6.48 16.65 36.01
N ASN A 199 7.67 17.23 36.05
CA ASN A 199 8.17 18.12 34.99
C ASN A 199 8.32 17.40 33.65
N VAL A 200 8.83 16.15 33.65
CA VAL A 200 8.92 15.32 32.44
C VAL A 200 7.53 15.04 31.88
N LEU A 201 6.59 14.58 32.71
CA LEU A 201 5.22 14.26 32.29
C LEU A 201 4.45 15.48 31.75
N MET A 202 4.76 16.69 32.23
CA MET A 202 4.15 17.93 31.72
C MET A 202 4.73 18.40 30.38
N LYS A 203 5.97 18.00 30.05
CA LYS A 203 6.69 18.51 28.87
C LYS A 203 6.02 18.05 27.57
N ALA A 204 5.89 18.97 26.62
CA ALA A 204 5.31 18.68 25.30
C ALA A 204 6.16 17.62 24.55
N GLY A 205 5.49 16.66 23.90
CA GLY A 205 6.14 15.57 23.18
C GLY A 205 6.56 14.38 24.05
N THR A 206 6.54 14.51 25.39
CA THR A 206 6.89 13.41 26.31
C THR A 206 6.06 12.14 26.09
N PRO A 207 4.73 12.16 25.86
CA PRO A 207 3.98 10.94 25.61
C PRO A 207 4.55 10.09 24.47
N ALA A 208 4.98 10.72 23.37
CA ALA A 208 5.56 10.01 22.24
C ALA A 208 6.96 9.45 22.55
N LEU A 209 7.78 10.20 23.28
CA LEU A 209 9.12 9.75 23.72
C LEU A 209 9.03 8.54 24.65
N ILE A 210 8.16 8.61 25.67
CA ILE A 210 7.92 7.50 26.61
C ILE A 210 7.49 6.23 25.86
N ILE A 211 6.57 6.34 24.89
CA ILE A 211 6.11 5.20 24.08
C ILE A 211 7.26 4.60 23.24
N GLY A 212 8.11 5.47 22.69
CA GLY A 212 9.31 5.06 21.95
C GLY A 212 10.28 4.27 22.83
N ALA A 213 10.63 4.82 24.00
CA ALA A 213 11.54 4.19 24.96
C ALA A 213 10.98 2.86 25.51
N MET A 214 9.70 2.81 25.87
CA MET A 214 9.07 1.59 26.39
C MET A 214 9.08 0.42 25.41
N SER A 215 9.04 0.71 24.10
CA SER A 215 9.12 -0.35 23.08
C SER A 215 10.48 -1.06 23.11
N ALA A 216 11.53 -0.42 23.64
CA ALA A 216 12.86 -1.00 23.85
C ALA A 216 13.02 -1.66 25.23
N SER A 217 12.50 -1.02 26.30
CA SER A 217 12.72 -1.46 27.69
C SER A 217 11.77 -2.56 28.20
N GLY A 218 10.68 -2.84 27.46
CA GLY A 218 9.77 -3.97 27.70
C GLY A 218 8.80 -3.82 28.88
N PHE A 219 8.08 -4.90 29.21
CA PHE A 219 6.95 -4.93 30.16
C PHE A 219 7.29 -4.43 31.58
N GLY A 220 8.52 -4.70 32.07
CA GLY A 220 8.93 -4.23 33.39
C GLY A 220 8.94 -2.71 33.51
N ALA A 221 9.29 -2.01 32.43
CA ALA A 221 9.32 -0.55 32.41
C ALA A 221 7.92 0.05 32.40
N PHE A 222 6.97 -0.60 31.71
CA PHE A 222 5.55 -0.27 31.81
C PHE A 222 5.02 -0.39 33.24
N MET A 223 5.31 -1.51 33.92
CA MET A 223 4.87 -1.72 35.31
C MET A 223 5.35 -0.61 36.24
N ALA A 224 6.61 -0.19 36.09
CA ALA A 224 7.13 0.95 36.83
C ALA A 224 6.37 2.26 36.51
N LEU A 225 6.13 2.54 35.22
CA LEU A 225 5.38 3.71 34.77
C LEU A 225 3.94 3.74 35.30
N THR A 226 3.23 2.61 35.32
CA THR A 226 1.85 2.54 35.83
C THR A 226 1.73 2.92 37.31
N THR A 227 2.78 2.68 38.10
CA THR A 227 2.81 3.08 39.52
C THR A 227 2.83 4.60 39.64
N ILE A 228 3.57 5.30 38.77
CA ILE A 228 3.57 6.77 38.70
C ILE A 228 2.23 7.30 38.21
N ILE A 229 1.68 6.69 37.16
CA ILE A 229 0.37 7.04 36.63
C ILE A 229 -0.68 6.93 37.75
N HIS A 230 -0.69 5.83 38.50
CA HIS A 230 -1.61 5.64 39.62
C HIS A 230 -1.44 6.73 40.68
N ALA A 231 -0.21 7.06 41.08
CA ALA A 231 0.05 8.13 42.04
C ALA A 231 -0.56 9.47 41.58
N VAL A 232 -0.35 9.83 40.33
CA VAL A 232 -0.91 11.05 39.73
C VAL A 232 -2.44 11.01 39.67
N PHE A 233 -3.02 9.86 39.33
CA PHE A 233 -4.47 9.69 39.30
C PHE A 233 -5.12 9.84 40.67
N THR A 234 -4.52 9.26 41.72
CA THR A 234 -5.07 9.34 43.09
C THR A 234 -5.13 10.77 43.59
N THR A 235 -4.18 11.63 43.18
CA THR A 235 -4.20 13.05 43.55
C THR A 235 -5.17 13.86 42.70
N ILE A 236 -5.27 13.60 41.40
CA ILE A 236 -6.20 14.31 40.51
C ILE A 236 -7.67 13.98 40.84
N MET A 237 -7.99 12.72 41.09
CA MET A 237 -9.39 12.32 41.35
C MET A 237 -9.84 12.50 42.80
N GLY A 238 -8.91 12.75 43.73
CA GLY A 238 -9.21 12.80 45.16
C GLY A 238 -9.70 11.47 45.76
N ILE A 239 -9.52 10.35 45.03
CA ILE A 239 -9.89 9.02 45.47
C ILE A 239 -8.64 8.39 46.09
N THR A 240 -8.57 8.37 47.42
CA THR A 240 -7.52 7.66 48.17
C THR A 240 -7.92 6.20 48.34
N ILE A 241 -7.44 5.31 47.46
CA ILE A 241 -7.54 3.87 47.74
C ILE A 241 -6.22 3.41 48.36
N PRO A 242 -6.24 2.87 49.60
CA PRO A 242 -5.05 2.24 50.16
C PRO A 242 -4.60 1.07 49.27
N PHE A 243 -3.32 1.01 48.93
CA PHE A 243 -2.71 -0.06 48.11
C PHE A 243 -3.08 -1.48 48.57
N ALA A 244 -3.44 -1.66 49.85
CA ALA A 244 -3.76 -2.93 50.47
C ALA A 244 -5.19 -3.47 50.21
N VAL A 245 -6.11 -2.67 49.62
CA VAL A 245 -7.47 -3.14 49.32
C VAL A 245 -7.52 -4.01 48.05
N TYR A 246 -6.47 -3.96 47.23
CA TYR A 246 -6.27 -4.86 46.10
C TYR A 246 -5.12 -5.83 46.44
N THR A 247 -5.45 -7.00 47.00
CA THR A 247 -4.49 -8.05 47.35
C THR A 247 -4.03 -8.85 46.13
N GLY A 248 -3.52 -8.16 45.12
CA GLY A 248 -2.86 -8.72 43.94
C GLY A 248 -1.67 -7.85 43.54
N ALA A 249 -0.71 -8.40 42.81
CA ALA A 249 0.54 -7.74 42.43
C ALA A 249 0.39 -6.50 41.51
N THR A 250 -0.81 -5.93 41.38
CA THR A 250 -1.17 -4.97 40.32
C THR A 250 -2.24 -3.95 40.71
N SER A 251 -2.31 -3.50 41.97
CA SER A 251 -3.29 -2.49 42.43
C SER A 251 -3.38 -1.23 41.55
N ALA A 252 -2.23 -0.74 41.07
CA ALA A 252 -2.12 0.40 40.16
C ALA A 252 -2.73 0.11 38.78
N LEU A 253 -2.46 -1.07 38.22
CA LEU A 253 -3.00 -1.48 36.92
C LEU A 253 -4.50 -1.72 37.01
N SER A 254 -4.98 -2.40 38.06
CA SER A 254 -6.41 -2.64 38.29
C SER A 254 -7.22 -1.34 38.34
N PHE A 255 -6.64 -0.29 38.92
CA PHE A 255 -7.25 1.04 38.94
C PHE A 255 -7.34 1.68 37.53
N ILE A 256 -6.25 1.60 36.75
CA ILE A 256 -6.21 2.09 35.35
C ILE A 256 -7.15 1.29 34.45
N LEU A 257 -7.29 -0.01 34.70
CA LEU A 257 -8.14 -0.94 33.95
C LEU A 257 -9.59 -0.97 34.43
N GLY A 258 -9.91 -0.24 35.51
CA GLY A 258 -11.24 -0.17 36.07
C GLY A 258 -12.07 1.04 35.60
N PRO A 259 -13.25 1.24 36.22
CA PRO A 259 -14.16 2.33 35.87
C PRO A 259 -13.53 3.72 35.97
N ALA A 260 -12.64 3.94 36.95
CA ALA A 260 -11.93 5.19 37.15
C ALA A 260 -11.03 5.55 35.95
N GLY A 261 -10.30 4.58 35.39
CA GLY A 261 -9.46 4.79 34.21
C GLY A 261 -10.26 5.21 32.98
N ILE A 262 -11.42 4.59 32.74
CA ILE A 262 -12.33 5.01 31.66
C ILE A 262 -12.90 6.40 31.92
N ALA A 263 -13.36 6.68 33.15
CA ALA A 263 -13.91 7.99 33.49
C ALA A 263 -12.89 9.11 33.27
N PHE A 264 -11.62 8.87 33.59
CA PHE A 264 -10.52 9.80 33.34
C PHE A 264 -10.33 10.07 31.85
N ILE A 265 -10.11 9.02 31.06
CA ILE A 265 -9.81 9.13 29.64
C ILE A 265 -11.03 9.68 28.86
N ALA A 266 -12.25 9.37 29.30
CA ALA A 266 -13.48 9.89 28.71
C ALA A 266 -13.73 11.37 29.08
N GLY A 267 -13.36 11.79 30.30
CA GLY A 267 -13.59 13.14 30.81
C GLY A 267 -12.67 14.23 30.23
N THR A 268 -11.43 13.89 29.86
CA THR A 268 -10.42 14.86 29.40
C THR A 268 -10.49 15.20 27.90
N THR A 269 -10.95 14.26 27.06
CA THR A 269 -11.25 14.56 25.65
C THR A 269 -12.40 15.55 25.57
N VAL A 270 -12.13 16.75 25.06
CA VAL A 270 -13.12 17.83 24.87
C VAL A 270 -14.22 17.38 23.90
N TRP A 271 -15.22 16.61 24.34
CA TRP A 271 -16.56 16.60 23.75
C TRP A 271 -17.61 15.85 24.59
N GLN A 272 -18.58 16.64 25.04
CA GLN A 272 -19.97 16.36 25.38
C GLN A 272 -20.48 14.92 25.19
N PHE A 273 -21.19 14.44 26.21
CA PHE A 273 -22.12 13.30 26.23
C PHE A 273 -23.31 13.40 25.23
N THR A 274 -23.17 14.15 24.14
CA THR A 274 -24.18 14.34 23.08
C THR A 274 -23.98 13.44 21.85
N LYS A 275 -22.93 12.61 21.79
CA LYS A 275 -22.68 11.68 20.66
C LYS A 275 -22.39 10.22 21.09
N GLY A 276 -23.43 9.52 21.55
CA GLY A 276 -23.71 8.09 21.26
C GLY A 276 -22.92 6.98 21.97
N ASN A 277 -23.64 5.90 22.34
CA ASN A 277 -23.18 4.65 22.99
C ASN A 277 -21.98 3.95 22.30
N LYS A 278 -21.78 4.17 21.00
CA LYS A 278 -20.72 3.50 20.22
C LYS A 278 -19.30 3.92 20.63
N LYS A 279 -19.08 5.18 21.04
CA LYS A 279 -17.74 5.67 21.41
C LYS A 279 -17.27 5.10 22.75
N LEU A 280 -18.11 5.18 23.78
CA LEU A 280 -17.80 4.63 25.11
C LEU A 280 -17.58 3.11 25.05
N LYS A 281 -18.41 2.40 24.27
CA LYS A 281 -18.20 0.98 23.98
C LYS A 281 -16.81 0.70 23.43
N ASN A 282 -16.44 1.38 22.34
CA ASN A 282 -15.16 1.15 21.68
C ASN A 282 -13.98 1.49 22.59
N GLU A 283 -14.16 2.43 23.52
CA GLU A 283 -13.13 2.80 24.48
C GLU A 283 -12.93 1.76 25.58
N ILE A 284 -14.00 1.16 26.08
CA ILE A 284 -13.92 -0.01 26.97
C ILE A 284 -13.25 -1.18 26.25
N LEU A 285 -13.57 -1.42 24.98
CA LEU A 285 -12.91 -2.46 24.18
C LEU A 285 -11.42 -2.13 23.95
N ALA A 286 -11.06 -0.87 23.75
CA ALA A 286 -9.66 -0.44 23.62
C ALA A 286 -8.87 -0.68 24.93
N GLN A 287 -9.47 -0.35 26.08
CA GLN A 287 -8.89 -0.63 27.39
C GLN A 287 -8.68 -2.13 27.63
N LEU A 288 -9.64 -2.97 27.21
CA LEU A 288 -9.53 -4.43 27.31
C LEU A 288 -8.39 -5.00 26.45
N ILE A 289 -8.25 -4.51 25.23
CA ILE A 289 -7.12 -4.88 24.35
C ILE A 289 -5.80 -4.42 25.00
N PHE A 290 -5.75 -3.19 25.49
CA PHE A 290 -4.60 -2.64 26.21
C PHE A 290 -4.24 -3.49 27.44
N ALA A 291 -5.21 -3.86 28.27
CA ALA A 291 -5.03 -4.74 29.43
C ALA A 291 -4.44 -6.10 29.04
N SER A 292 -5.02 -6.71 28.01
CA SER A 292 -4.61 -8.02 27.53
C SER A 292 -3.16 -8.02 27.04
N ILE A 293 -2.81 -7.07 26.19
CA ILE A 293 -1.44 -6.94 25.64
C ILE A 293 -0.44 -6.68 26.75
N ASN A 294 -0.79 -5.85 27.73
CA ASN A 294 0.08 -5.59 28.89
C ASN A 294 0.45 -6.87 29.61
N VAL A 295 -0.54 -7.61 30.12
CA VAL A 295 -0.28 -8.81 30.92
C VAL A 295 0.29 -9.96 30.07
N TYR A 296 0.11 -9.92 28.76
CA TYR A 296 0.76 -10.86 27.86
C TYR A 296 2.28 -10.64 27.74
N GLY A 297 2.76 -9.40 27.84
CA GLY A 297 4.18 -9.06 27.71
C GLY A 297 4.48 -7.75 26.97
N GLY A 298 3.46 -6.93 26.68
CA GLY A 298 3.58 -5.59 26.08
C GLY A 298 3.45 -5.55 24.56
N SER A 299 3.40 -6.70 23.87
CA SER A 299 3.20 -6.79 22.42
C SER A 299 2.61 -8.15 22.04
N PHE A 300 1.71 -8.17 21.05
CA PHE A 300 1.25 -9.40 20.38
C PHE A 300 2.04 -9.73 19.12
N VAL A 301 2.81 -8.77 18.62
CA VAL A 301 3.70 -8.98 17.49
C VAL A 301 4.93 -9.74 18.00
N PRO A 302 5.37 -10.83 17.33
CA PRO A 302 6.58 -11.54 17.70
C PRO A 302 7.79 -10.61 17.79
N LYS A 303 8.75 -10.88 18.67
CA LYS A 303 9.98 -10.06 18.68
C LYS A 303 10.88 -10.40 17.49
N ASP A 304 11.81 -9.52 17.14
CA ASP A 304 12.74 -9.78 16.04
C ASP A 304 13.53 -11.08 16.29
N GLU A 305 13.93 -11.33 17.54
CA GLU A 305 14.69 -12.52 17.95
C GLU A 305 13.95 -13.84 17.76
N GLU A 306 12.63 -13.79 17.62
CA GLU A 306 11.78 -14.97 17.43
C GLU A 306 11.63 -15.35 15.95
N LEU A 307 12.07 -14.48 15.04
CA LEU A 307 11.90 -14.66 13.60
C LEU A 307 12.89 -15.69 13.03
N PRO A 308 12.46 -16.60 12.14
CA PRO A 308 13.33 -17.59 11.51
C PRO A 308 14.57 -16.98 10.82
N SER A 309 14.39 -15.80 10.22
CA SER A 309 15.43 -15.08 9.50
C SER A 309 16.22 -14.09 10.33
N TYR A 310 16.00 -13.98 11.63
CA TYR A 310 16.76 -13.08 12.47
C TYR A 310 18.24 -13.47 12.54
N GLU A 311 19.12 -12.47 12.66
CA GLU A 311 20.56 -12.63 12.75
C GLU A 311 21.10 -11.58 13.72
N THR A 312 21.91 -12.04 14.69
CA THR A 312 22.52 -11.19 15.73
C THR A 312 23.96 -10.81 15.41
N ASN A 313 24.63 -11.56 14.53
CA ASN A 313 26.01 -11.30 14.18
C ASN A 313 26.09 -10.10 13.20
N GLU A 314 26.68 -9.00 13.66
CA GLU A 314 26.81 -7.75 12.89
C GLU A 314 27.61 -7.92 11.59
N GLU A 315 28.64 -8.78 11.57
CA GLU A 315 29.40 -9.05 10.35
C GLU A 315 28.51 -9.73 9.29
N LEU A 316 27.73 -10.75 9.71
CA LEU A 316 26.77 -11.40 8.82
C LEU A 316 25.65 -10.45 8.38
N LEU A 317 25.17 -9.57 9.27
CA LEU A 317 24.17 -8.57 8.93
C LEU A 317 24.66 -7.60 7.86
N GLU A 318 25.91 -7.13 7.95
CA GLU A 318 26.52 -6.29 6.92
C GLU A 318 26.69 -7.02 5.60
N GLU A 319 27.11 -8.29 5.63
CA GLU A 319 27.16 -9.12 4.42
C GLU A 319 25.78 -9.30 3.78
N ILE A 320 24.74 -9.54 4.58
CA ILE A 320 23.36 -9.64 4.09
C ILE A 320 22.91 -8.31 3.47
N ARG A 321 23.17 -7.17 4.13
CA ARG A 321 22.84 -5.83 3.61
C ARG A 321 23.53 -5.57 2.28
N LYS A 322 24.80 -5.95 2.16
CA LYS A 322 25.58 -5.83 0.93
C LYS A 322 25.00 -6.71 -0.19
N ARG A 323 24.73 -7.99 0.10
CA ARG A 323 24.09 -8.93 -0.85
C ARG A 323 22.73 -8.42 -1.32
N ASP A 324 21.90 -7.88 -0.42
CA ASP A 324 20.60 -7.30 -0.77
C ASP A 324 20.73 -6.09 -1.70
N LYS A 325 21.68 -5.19 -1.41
CA LYS A 325 21.95 -4.02 -2.24
C LYS A 325 22.47 -4.40 -3.62
N GLU A 326 23.40 -5.36 -3.69
CA GLU A 326 23.95 -5.89 -4.94
C GLU A 326 22.88 -6.58 -5.78
N TYR A 327 22.04 -7.42 -5.16
CA TYR A 327 20.93 -8.08 -5.83
C TYR A 327 19.93 -7.06 -6.40
N LYS A 328 19.52 -6.08 -5.59
CA LYS A 328 18.58 -5.03 -6.04
C LYS A 328 19.15 -4.25 -7.22
N LYS A 329 20.42 -3.84 -7.14
CA LYS A 329 21.11 -3.15 -8.24
C LYS A 329 21.18 -4.02 -9.49
N LEU A 330 21.49 -5.32 -9.35
CA LEU A 330 21.57 -6.25 -10.46
C LEU A 330 20.22 -6.37 -11.19
N VAL A 331 19.11 -6.47 -10.45
CA VAL A 331 17.75 -6.51 -11.01
C VAL A 331 17.39 -5.18 -11.69
N GLU A 332 17.68 -4.05 -11.05
CA GLU A 332 17.42 -2.72 -11.63
C GLU A 332 18.19 -2.48 -12.94
N ASP A 333 19.48 -2.84 -12.96
CA ASP A 333 20.32 -2.74 -14.15
C ASP A 333 19.82 -3.67 -15.26
N ASN A 334 19.36 -4.88 -14.92
CA ASN A 334 18.81 -5.82 -15.90
C ASN A 334 17.51 -5.30 -16.53
N ASN A 335 16.60 -4.75 -15.72
CA ASN A 335 15.36 -4.15 -16.21
C ASN A 335 15.60 -2.95 -17.15
N LYS A 336 16.63 -2.14 -16.86
CA LYS A 336 17.03 -1.04 -17.76
C LYS A 336 17.51 -1.56 -19.11
N LEU A 337 18.38 -2.58 -19.11
CA LEU A 337 18.85 -3.21 -20.34
C LEU A 337 17.70 -3.82 -21.16
N GLN A 338 16.74 -4.46 -20.51
CA GLN A 338 15.53 -4.97 -21.19
C GLN A 338 14.73 -3.83 -21.86
N GLY A 339 14.64 -2.67 -21.20
CA GLY A 339 14.04 -1.47 -21.78
C GLY A 339 14.81 -0.95 -23.00
N GLU A 340 16.14 -0.91 -22.92
CA GLU A 340 17.02 -0.51 -24.04
C GLU A 340 16.86 -1.46 -25.24
N VAL A 341 16.86 -2.77 -25.02
CA VAL A 341 16.61 -3.79 -26.06
C VAL A 341 15.24 -3.57 -26.72
N SER A 342 14.21 -3.33 -25.92
CA SER A 342 12.85 -3.09 -26.44
C SER A 342 12.80 -1.85 -27.36
N ASN A 343 13.52 -0.79 -27.00
CA ASN A 343 13.61 0.42 -27.82
C ASN A 343 14.39 0.20 -29.12
N LEU A 344 15.51 -0.55 -29.06
CA LEU A 344 16.29 -0.88 -30.26
C LEU A 344 15.49 -1.78 -31.22
N GLU A 345 14.73 -2.74 -30.69
CA GLU A 345 13.83 -3.58 -31.51
C GLU A 345 12.75 -2.75 -32.21
N TYR A 346 12.21 -1.74 -31.52
CA TYR A 346 11.29 -0.78 -32.12
C TYR A 346 11.96 0.04 -33.23
N GLU A 347 13.15 0.61 -33.00
CA GLU A 347 13.88 1.39 -34.00
C GLU A 347 14.23 0.55 -35.25
N CYS A 348 14.69 -0.70 -35.06
CA CYS A 348 14.95 -1.62 -36.16
C CYS A 348 13.68 -1.88 -37.01
N SER A 349 12.52 -2.00 -36.36
CA SER A 349 11.24 -2.20 -37.03
C SER A 349 10.81 -0.96 -37.85
N GLU A 350 11.06 0.25 -37.34
CA GLU A 350 10.80 1.49 -38.09
C GLU A 350 11.68 1.59 -39.33
N LEU A 351 12.99 1.33 -39.20
CA LEU A 351 13.92 1.33 -40.34
C LEU A 351 13.53 0.31 -41.41
N MET A 352 13.04 -0.87 -41.01
CA MET A 352 12.50 -1.86 -41.96
C MET A 352 11.25 -1.35 -42.69
N THR A 353 10.40 -0.58 -42.02
CA THR A 353 9.21 0.04 -42.62
C THR A 353 9.63 1.07 -43.67
N ASP A 354 10.59 1.93 -43.34
CA ASP A 354 11.14 2.93 -44.27
C ASP A 354 11.74 2.30 -45.53
N ILE A 355 12.51 1.21 -45.37
CA ILE A 355 13.03 0.44 -46.50
C ILE A 355 11.87 -0.07 -47.39
N GLY A 356 10.79 -0.56 -46.79
CA GLY A 356 9.58 -0.98 -47.52
C GLY A 356 8.95 0.15 -48.32
N VAL A 357 8.84 1.34 -47.73
CA VAL A 357 8.33 2.55 -48.39
C VAL A 357 9.23 2.94 -49.58
N TYR A 358 10.55 2.97 -49.38
CA TYR A 358 11.49 3.30 -50.46
C TYR A 358 11.45 2.30 -51.61
N LYS A 359 11.35 0.99 -51.32
CA LYS A 359 11.17 -0.05 -52.34
C LYS A 359 9.90 0.15 -53.16
N ASN A 360 8.79 0.54 -52.52
CA ASN A 360 7.54 0.84 -53.22
C ASN A 360 7.67 2.05 -54.16
N ILE A 361 8.38 3.11 -53.72
CA ILE A 361 8.64 4.28 -54.56
C ILE A 361 9.50 3.88 -55.78
N ILE A 362 10.58 3.11 -55.57
CA ILE A 362 11.43 2.61 -56.65
C ILE A 362 10.61 1.80 -57.67
N ASN A 363 9.72 0.93 -57.22
CA ASN A 363 8.87 0.13 -58.11
C ASN A 363 7.94 1.02 -58.95
N LYS A 364 7.32 2.03 -58.34
CA LYS A 364 6.45 3.00 -59.02
C LYS A 364 7.19 3.80 -60.08
N GLU A 365 8.36 4.35 -59.73
CA GLU A 365 9.16 5.13 -60.68
C GLU A 365 9.81 4.27 -61.76
N SER A 366 10.17 3.01 -61.44
CA SER A 366 10.67 2.04 -62.43
C SER A 366 9.60 1.72 -63.48
N TYR A 367 8.35 1.56 -63.05
CA TYR A 367 7.22 1.39 -63.95
C TYR A 367 7.02 2.63 -64.83
N ARG A 368 6.99 3.82 -64.23
CA ARG A 368 6.85 5.10 -64.96
C ARG A 368 7.93 5.28 -66.02
N ARG A 369 9.20 5.01 -65.66
CA ARG A 369 10.35 5.06 -66.56
C ARG A 369 10.21 4.06 -67.72
N SER A 370 9.77 2.83 -67.44
CA SER A 370 9.55 1.80 -68.45
C SER A 370 8.45 2.19 -69.45
N GLU A 371 7.33 2.72 -68.96
CA GLU A 371 6.24 3.18 -69.81
C GLU A 371 6.65 4.37 -70.69
N SER A 372 7.37 5.36 -70.15
CA SER A 372 7.90 6.47 -70.94
C SER A 372 8.89 5.99 -72.02
N LYS A 373 9.75 5.00 -71.73
CA LYS A 373 10.62 4.38 -72.75
C LYS A 373 9.84 3.75 -73.90
N LYS A 374 8.77 3.01 -73.60
CA LYS A 374 7.89 2.45 -74.64
C LYS A 374 7.24 3.54 -75.49
N LYS A 375 6.83 4.65 -74.86
CA LYS A 375 6.22 5.79 -75.54
C LYS A 375 7.20 6.50 -76.48
N ILE A 376 8.44 6.71 -76.04
CA ILE A 376 9.52 7.25 -76.87
C ILE A 376 9.77 6.38 -78.10
N LEU A 377 9.80 5.05 -77.94
CA LEU A 377 10.00 4.14 -79.08
C LEU A 377 8.91 4.31 -80.15
N LYS A 378 7.64 4.45 -79.74
CA LYS A 378 6.52 4.72 -80.66
C LYS A 378 6.66 6.08 -81.34
N LEU A 379 6.87 7.14 -80.56
CA LEU A 379 7.04 8.50 -81.08
C LEU A 379 8.23 8.61 -82.05
N LYS A 380 9.33 7.89 -81.79
CA LYS A 380 10.48 7.83 -82.71
C LYS A 380 10.13 7.13 -84.03
N SER A 381 9.32 6.07 -84.00
CA SER A 381 8.82 5.42 -85.22
C SER A 381 7.94 6.37 -86.04
N GLU A 382 6.98 7.04 -85.39
CA GLU A 382 6.09 8.01 -86.03
C GLU A 382 6.88 9.19 -86.62
N LYS A 383 7.90 9.67 -85.88
CA LYS A 383 8.81 10.73 -86.37
C LYS A 383 9.57 10.29 -87.61
N GLU A 384 10.03 9.05 -87.68
CA GLU A 384 10.73 8.52 -88.87
C GLU A 384 9.81 8.48 -90.10
N GLU A 385 8.53 8.10 -89.90
CA GLU A 385 7.53 8.15 -90.98
C GLU A 385 7.29 9.59 -91.50
N VAL A 386 7.23 10.58 -90.60
CA VAL A 386 7.09 12.00 -90.98
C VAL A 386 8.35 12.51 -91.69
N ILE A 387 9.55 12.09 -91.27
CA ILE A 387 10.82 12.42 -91.96
C ILE A 387 10.79 11.89 -93.39
N GLU A 388 10.32 10.67 -93.60
CA GLU A 388 10.27 10.08 -94.95
C GLU A 388 9.26 10.81 -95.84
N LYS A 389 8.07 11.14 -95.32
CA LYS A 389 7.08 11.98 -96.04
C LYS A 389 7.64 13.36 -96.41
N LEU A 390 8.43 13.98 -95.54
CA LEU A 390 9.11 15.25 -95.83
C LEU A 390 10.12 15.10 -96.98
N ARG A 391 10.91 14.02 -97.01
CA ARG A 391 11.86 13.74 -98.12
C ARG A 391 11.15 13.49 -99.45
N GLU A 392 10.06 12.73 -99.44
CA GLU A 392 9.23 12.49 -100.62
C GLU A 392 8.69 13.82 -101.17
N LEU A 393 8.18 14.70 -100.31
CA LEU A 393 7.71 16.02 -100.69
C LEU A 393 8.81 16.91 -101.27
N GLU A 394 10.00 16.92 -100.66
CA GLU A 394 11.14 17.67 -101.18
C GLU A 394 11.54 17.21 -102.59
N THR A 395 11.51 15.90 -102.81
CA THR A 395 11.78 15.28 -104.12
C THR A 395 10.71 15.68 -105.15
N ASN A 396 9.42 15.58 -104.77
CA ASN A 396 8.30 15.96 -105.63
C ASN A 396 8.32 17.46 -106.00
N VAL A 397 8.60 18.33 -105.03
CA VAL A 397 8.73 19.77 -105.26
C VAL A 397 9.93 20.08 -106.17
N SER A 398 11.05 19.35 -106.03
CA SER A 398 12.22 19.49 -106.91
C SER A 398 11.89 19.09 -108.36
N ASN A 399 11.19 17.97 -108.55
CA ASN A 399 10.77 17.49 -109.88
C ASN A 399 9.80 18.46 -110.56
N LEU A 400 8.75 18.91 -109.86
CA LEU A 400 7.76 19.86 -110.39
C LEU A 400 8.38 21.23 -110.74
N LYS A 401 9.38 21.69 -109.98
CA LYS A 401 10.14 22.92 -110.31
C LYS A 401 10.97 22.79 -111.59
N GLN A 402 11.44 21.58 -111.93
CA GLN A 402 12.13 21.33 -113.20
C GLN A 402 11.15 21.32 -114.38
N GLU A 403 9.92 20.83 -114.19
CA GLU A 403 8.86 20.83 -115.20
C GLU A 403 8.30 22.24 -115.53
N ILE A 404 8.27 23.16 -114.55
CA ILE A 404 7.89 24.58 -114.76
C ILE A 404 8.74 25.29 -115.82
N ASN A 405 9.99 24.86 -116.02
CA ASN A 405 10.87 25.45 -117.05
C ASN A 405 10.49 25.03 -118.48
N LEU A 406 9.49 24.14 -118.68
CA LEU A 406 9.20 23.50 -119.97
C LEU A 406 7.76 23.73 -120.50
N GLU A 407 6.71 23.95 -119.68
CA GLU A 407 5.33 24.25 -120.15
C GLU A 407 4.43 24.97 -119.09
N ASN A 408 3.45 25.78 -119.55
CA ASN A 408 2.37 26.51 -118.83
C ASN A 408 2.38 26.53 -117.27
N GLY A 409 2.84 27.64 -116.67
CA GLY A 409 3.13 27.78 -115.23
C GLY A 409 1.98 27.87 -114.21
N ASP A 410 0.73 28.18 -114.58
CA ASP A 410 -0.32 28.50 -113.59
C ASP A 410 -0.92 27.28 -112.85
N ARG A 411 -0.89 26.09 -113.45
CA ARG A 411 -1.39 24.85 -112.83
C ARG A 411 -0.36 24.25 -111.88
N ILE A 412 0.90 24.20 -112.31
CA ILE A 412 2.01 23.67 -111.52
C ILE A 412 2.30 24.57 -110.30
N ASN A 413 2.12 25.89 -110.43
CA ASN A 413 2.23 26.82 -109.30
C ASN A 413 1.20 26.55 -108.18
N ARG A 414 -0.04 26.18 -108.51
CA ARG A 414 -1.06 25.82 -107.51
C ARG A 414 -0.72 24.53 -106.77
N GLU A 415 -0.24 23.52 -107.51
CA GLU A 415 0.17 22.24 -106.94
C GLU A 415 1.41 22.38 -106.04
N ILE A 416 2.37 23.23 -106.42
CA ILE A 416 3.49 23.61 -105.54
C ILE A 416 3.00 24.32 -104.27
N GLU A 417 1.96 25.16 -104.34
CA GLU A 417 1.42 25.85 -103.18
C GLU A 417 0.71 24.88 -102.21
N ASP A 418 -0.06 23.92 -102.72
CA ASP A 418 -0.67 22.86 -101.91
C ASP A 418 0.40 21.98 -101.22
N LEU A 419 1.49 21.64 -101.93
CA LEU A 419 2.62 20.91 -101.38
C LEU A 419 3.38 21.72 -100.32
N LYS A 420 3.44 23.05 -100.41
CA LYS A 420 4.01 23.91 -99.35
C LYS A 420 3.17 23.87 -98.08
N VAL A 421 1.83 23.92 -98.20
CA VAL A 421 0.92 23.80 -97.06
C VAL A 421 1.09 22.44 -96.38
N LEU A 422 1.17 21.36 -97.18
CA LEU A 422 1.39 20.01 -96.66
C LEU A 422 2.76 19.86 -95.97
N ASN A 423 3.82 20.44 -96.55
CA ASN A 423 5.15 20.50 -95.94
C ASN A 423 5.14 21.27 -94.61
N ALA A 424 4.44 22.41 -94.55
CA ALA A 424 4.29 23.17 -93.31
C ALA A 424 3.58 22.35 -92.22
N ASN A 425 2.57 21.55 -92.58
CA ASN A 425 1.89 20.64 -91.66
C ASN A 425 2.81 19.54 -91.13
N TYR A 426 3.56 18.85 -91.99
CA TYR A 426 4.51 17.82 -91.54
C TYR A 426 5.68 18.39 -90.75
N LYS A 427 6.16 19.60 -91.05
CA LYS A 427 7.15 20.30 -90.22
C LYS A 427 6.61 20.60 -88.82
N LYS A 428 5.34 21.02 -88.72
CA LYS A 428 4.68 21.23 -87.44
C LYS A 428 4.56 19.91 -86.67
N GLU A 429 4.08 18.85 -87.32
CA GLU A 429 3.97 17.52 -86.72
C GLU A 429 5.33 16.99 -86.25
N PHE A 430 6.40 17.22 -87.02
CA PHE A 430 7.76 16.88 -86.62
C PHE A 430 8.20 17.61 -85.34
N ILE A 431 7.91 18.91 -85.23
CA ILE A 431 8.21 19.71 -84.03
C ILE A 431 7.42 19.16 -82.83
N ASP A 432 6.10 18.96 -82.99
CA ASP A 432 5.22 18.45 -81.93
C ASP A 432 5.66 17.05 -81.43
N LEU A 433 6.10 16.17 -82.34
CA LEU A 433 6.68 14.86 -81.99
C LEU A 433 8.01 15.00 -81.25
N ASN A 434 8.85 15.96 -81.64
CA ASN A 434 10.12 16.24 -80.96
C ASN A 434 9.89 16.70 -79.52
N ASP A 435 9.00 17.68 -79.32
CA ASP A 435 8.64 18.21 -78.00
C ASP A 435 8.05 17.09 -77.12
N SER A 436 7.24 16.21 -77.72
CA SER A 436 6.67 15.04 -77.04
C SER A 436 7.73 14.02 -76.61
N ILE A 437 8.75 13.78 -77.44
CA ILE A 437 9.89 12.91 -77.10
C ILE A 437 10.69 13.52 -75.96
N GLU A 438 11.04 14.82 -76.06
CA GLU A 438 11.80 15.54 -75.04
C GLU A 438 11.07 15.51 -73.68
N TYR A 439 9.76 15.72 -73.68
CA TYR A 439 8.94 15.60 -72.48
C TYR A 439 9.01 14.21 -71.83
N GLN A 440 8.98 13.14 -72.63
CA GLN A 440 9.13 11.77 -72.11
C GLN A 440 10.56 11.50 -71.61
N GLU A 441 11.58 12.05 -72.26
CA GLU A 441 12.98 11.96 -71.81
C GLU A 441 13.16 12.63 -70.45
N GLN A 442 12.53 13.78 -70.23
CA GLN A 442 12.53 14.45 -68.92
C GLN A 442 11.83 13.63 -67.83
N ILE A 443 10.74 12.92 -68.16
CA ILE A 443 10.10 11.98 -67.22
C ILE A 443 11.07 10.85 -66.83
N ILE A 444 11.79 10.29 -67.80
CA ILE A 444 12.79 9.23 -67.55
C ILE A 444 13.92 9.74 -66.66
N GLU A 445 14.41 10.94 -66.92
CA GLU A 445 15.48 11.56 -66.13
C GLU A 445 15.04 11.74 -64.67
N ASN A 446 13.87 12.34 -64.45
CA ASN A 446 13.32 12.57 -63.11
C ASN A 446 13.06 11.25 -62.37
N ALA A 447 12.45 10.26 -63.03
CA ALA A 447 12.24 8.95 -62.44
C ALA A 447 13.56 8.24 -62.11
N SER A 448 14.60 8.40 -62.95
CA SER A 448 15.91 7.80 -62.69
C SER A 448 16.59 8.45 -61.47
N LYS A 449 16.55 9.78 -61.35
CA LYS A 449 17.07 10.50 -60.17
C LYS A 449 16.37 10.06 -58.88
N GLU A 450 15.05 9.91 -58.90
CA GLU A 450 14.28 9.46 -57.74
C GLU A 450 14.62 8.01 -57.35
N ILE A 451 14.78 7.12 -58.33
CA ILE A 451 15.24 5.74 -58.10
C ILE A 451 16.62 5.74 -57.44
N ASP A 452 17.56 6.54 -57.95
CA ASP A 452 18.93 6.60 -57.44
C ASP A 452 18.96 7.14 -56.00
N ASP A 453 18.22 8.23 -55.70
CA ASP A 453 18.07 8.78 -54.34
C ASP A 453 17.51 7.75 -53.36
N LYS A 454 16.43 7.07 -53.72
CA LYS A 454 15.81 6.05 -52.85
C LYS A 454 16.67 4.81 -52.71
N THR A 455 17.43 4.44 -53.74
CA THR A 455 18.38 3.33 -53.67
C THR A 455 19.53 3.65 -52.71
N LEU A 456 20.02 4.89 -52.70
CA LEU A 456 21.03 5.33 -51.74
C LEU A 456 20.49 5.30 -50.31
N LYS A 457 19.29 5.85 -50.08
CA LYS A 457 18.63 5.82 -48.77
C LYS A 457 18.42 4.40 -48.25
N ILE A 458 17.99 3.46 -49.11
CA ILE A 458 17.89 2.05 -48.72
C ILE A 458 19.23 1.52 -48.19
N LYS A 459 20.34 1.77 -48.90
CA LYS A 459 21.67 1.30 -48.47
C LYS A 459 22.09 1.89 -47.12
N GLU A 460 21.86 3.18 -46.93
CA GLU A 460 22.18 3.87 -45.67
C GLU A 460 21.33 3.33 -44.50
N THR A 461 20.02 3.16 -44.72
CA THR A 461 19.10 2.60 -43.73
C THR A 461 19.42 1.14 -43.42
N GLU A 462 19.77 0.34 -44.42
CA GLU A 462 20.19 -1.07 -44.23
C GLU A 462 21.49 -1.16 -43.40
N LEU A 463 22.47 -0.30 -43.67
CA LEU A 463 23.71 -0.23 -42.89
C LEU A 463 23.41 0.09 -41.41
N LYS A 464 22.61 1.14 -41.17
CA LYS A 464 22.20 1.55 -39.82
C LYS A 464 21.47 0.42 -39.10
N ASN A 465 20.55 -0.26 -39.77
CA ASN A 465 19.79 -1.38 -39.19
C ASN A 465 20.73 -2.53 -38.77
N VAL A 466 21.73 -2.86 -39.60
CA VAL A 466 22.73 -3.89 -39.26
C VAL A 466 23.56 -3.50 -38.03
N GLU A 467 23.93 -2.22 -37.88
CA GLU A 467 24.65 -1.72 -36.72
C GLU A 467 23.82 -1.83 -35.43
N LEU A 468 22.56 -1.35 -35.47
CA LEU A 468 21.65 -1.45 -34.33
C LEU A 468 21.34 -2.90 -33.95
N GLN A 469 21.18 -3.80 -34.92
CA GLN A 469 21.00 -5.23 -34.66
C GLN A 469 22.19 -5.83 -33.92
N LYS A 470 23.43 -5.48 -34.32
CA LYS A 470 24.64 -5.95 -33.62
C LYS A 470 24.70 -5.44 -32.18
N GLU A 471 24.36 -4.16 -31.95
CA GLU A 471 24.28 -3.60 -30.61
C GLU A 471 23.24 -4.32 -29.76
N ASN A 472 22.05 -4.56 -30.32
CA ASN A 472 20.96 -5.25 -29.64
C ASN A 472 21.36 -6.68 -29.23
N GLU A 473 22.03 -7.44 -30.10
CA GLU A 473 22.54 -8.78 -29.77
C GLU A 473 23.55 -8.75 -28.61
N LEU A 474 24.44 -7.75 -28.57
CA LEU A 474 25.37 -7.57 -27.44
C LEU A 474 24.64 -7.27 -26.13
N LEU A 475 23.56 -6.49 -26.16
CA LEU A 475 22.74 -6.23 -24.98
C LEU A 475 21.98 -7.48 -24.52
N LYS A 476 21.45 -8.28 -25.44
CA LYS A 476 20.79 -9.57 -25.13
C LYS A 476 21.72 -10.54 -24.42
N ILE A 477 22.99 -10.65 -24.86
CA ILE A 477 24.00 -11.46 -24.17
C ILE A 477 24.26 -10.95 -22.74
N LYS A 478 24.31 -9.63 -22.54
CA LYS A 478 24.48 -9.03 -21.19
C LYS A 478 23.27 -9.30 -20.30
N ILE A 479 22.06 -9.27 -20.85
CA ILE A 479 20.83 -9.62 -20.12
C ILE A 479 20.89 -11.09 -19.70
N GLU A 480 21.28 -12.00 -20.60
CA GLU A 480 21.40 -13.43 -20.29
C GLU A 480 22.40 -13.69 -19.15
N ASP A 481 23.58 -13.05 -19.16
CA ASP A 481 24.54 -13.15 -18.05
C ASP A 481 23.93 -12.66 -16.72
N LYS A 482 23.26 -11.50 -16.76
CA LYS A 482 22.60 -10.95 -15.56
C LYS A 482 21.47 -11.83 -15.07
N ASP A 483 20.62 -12.36 -15.94
CA ASP A 483 19.54 -13.29 -15.61
C ASP A 483 20.09 -14.55 -14.94
N ASN A 484 21.19 -15.11 -15.47
CA ASN A 484 21.88 -16.25 -14.86
C ASN A 484 22.39 -15.92 -13.45
N ARG A 485 22.94 -14.72 -13.23
CA ARG A 485 23.41 -14.27 -11.90
C ARG A 485 22.25 -14.02 -10.94
N ILE A 486 21.14 -13.45 -11.41
CA ILE A 486 19.91 -13.26 -10.64
C ILE A 486 19.36 -14.62 -10.20
N GLN A 487 19.22 -15.57 -11.14
CA GLN A 487 18.73 -16.92 -10.85
C GLN A 487 19.58 -17.65 -9.81
N LYS A 488 20.91 -17.61 -9.94
CA LYS A 488 21.83 -18.19 -8.95
C LYS A 488 21.64 -17.58 -7.56
N THR A 489 21.47 -16.26 -7.49
CA THR A 489 21.25 -15.56 -6.22
C THR A 489 19.89 -15.91 -5.61
N GLU A 490 18.83 -15.95 -6.43
CA GLU A 490 17.50 -16.38 -6.00
C GLU A 490 17.48 -17.84 -5.54
N GLU A 491 18.27 -18.73 -6.15
CA GLU A 491 18.35 -20.14 -5.75
C GLU A 491 18.97 -20.30 -4.35
N ILE A 492 20.03 -19.55 -4.04
CA ILE A 492 20.63 -19.54 -2.69
C ILE A 492 19.61 -19.07 -1.66
N ARG A 493 18.96 -17.92 -1.93
CA ARG A 493 17.91 -17.36 -1.06
C ARG A 493 16.74 -18.33 -0.87
N ARG A 494 16.37 -19.06 -1.92
CA ARG A 494 15.28 -20.05 -1.88
C ARG A 494 15.60 -21.15 -0.88
N LYS A 495 16.80 -21.71 -0.94
CA LYS A 495 17.25 -22.76 0.00
C LYS A 495 17.25 -22.25 1.43
N GLU A 496 17.83 -21.07 1.67
CA GLU A 496 17.86 -20.44 3.00
C GLU A 496 16.45 -20.25 3.59
N ILE A 497 15.49 -19.72 2.80
CA ILE A 497 14.11 -19.50 3.24
C ILE A 497 13.38 -20.84 3.46
N GLU A 498 13.50 -21.77 2.51
CA GLU A 498 12.82 -23.07 2.57
C GLU A 498 13.24 -23.88 3.80
N GLU A 499 14.54 -23.97 4.08
CA GLU A 499 15.06 -24.68 5.25
C GLU A 499 14.53 -24.08 6.55
N LYS A 500 14.57 -22.75 6.68
CA LYS A 500 14.09 -22.04 7.88
C LYS A 500 12.59 -22.18 8.06
N TRP A 501 11.80 -21.93 7.02
CA TRP A 501 10.35 -21.94 7.12
C TRP A 501 9.79 -23.34 7.35
N LYS A 502 10.42 -24.39 6.80
CA LYS A 502 10.01 -25.78 7.05
C LYS A 502 10.18 -26.18 8.51
N VAL A 503 11.22 -25.68 9.18
CA VAL A 503 11.48 -25.94 10.60
C VAL A 503 10.52 -25.16 11.50
N TYR A 504 10.31 -23.87 11.22
CA TYR A 504 9.50 -22.99 12.05
C TYR A 504 7.99 -23.15 11.85
N TYR A 505 7.56 -23.60 10.67
CA TYR A 505 6.14 -23.73 10.31
C TYR A 505 5.79 -25.16 9.84
N PRO A 506 5.94 -26.18 10.70
CA PRO A 506 5.73 -27.59 10.31
C PRO A 506 4.28 -27.90 9.88
N ALA A 507 3.33 -27.07 10.32
CA ALA A 507 1.92 -27.14 9.95
C ALA A 507 1.61 -26.58 8.54
N PHE A 508 2.57 -25.90 7.90
CA PHE A 508 2.35 -25.24 6.62
C PHE A 508 2.85 -26.09 5.45
N GLN A 509 2.01 -26.20 4.42
CA GLN A 509 2.41 -26.65 3.10
C GLN A 509 2.81 -25.42 2.29
N ILE A 510 4.10 -25.08 2.29
CA ILE A 510 4.60 -23.91 1.58
C ILE A 510 4.91 -24.30 0.14
N THR A 511 4.28 -23.63 -0.83
CA THR A 511 4.51 -23.94 -2.24
C THR A 511 5.80 -23.34 -2.77
N ASN A 512 6.31 -23.89 -3.87
CA ASN A 512 7.44 -23.32 -4.60
C ASN A 512 7.19 -21.86 -5.04
N MET A 513 5.93 -21.52 -5.34
CA MET A 513 5.54 -20.15 -5.69
C MET A 513 5.71 -19.20 -4.51
N ALA A 514 5.26 -19.59 -3.32
CA ALA A 514 5.44 -18.79 -2.11
C ALA A 514 6.92 -18.49 -1.84
N ILE A 515 7.78 -19.51 -1.89
CA ILE A 515 9.23 -19.31 -1.69
C ILE A 515 9.80 -18.41 -2.79
N ARG A 516 9.50 -18.69 -4.08
CA ARG A 516 9.99 -17.88 -5.22
C ARG A 516 9.57 -16.42 -5.11
N THR A 517 8.39 -16.13 -4.58
CA THR A 517 8.00 -14.74 -4.35
C THR A 517 8.74 -14.11 -3.17
N ALA A 518 8.93 -14.85 -2.08
CA ALA A 518 9.64 -14.38 -0.89
C ALA A 518 11.12 -14.02 -1.18
N THR A 519 11.80 -14.73 -2.09
CA THR A 519 13.22 -14.46 -2.42
C THR A 519 13.47 -13.08 -3.02
N LYS A 520 12.43 -12.43 -3.56
CA LYS A 520 12.50 -11.09 -4.18
C LYS A 520 12.45 -9.96 -3.17
N PHE A 521 12.08 -10.25 -1.93
CA PHE A 521 12.07 -9.28 -0.84
C PHE A 521 13.46 -9.17 -0.21
N SER A 522 13.80 -7.99 0.28
CA SER A 522 14.98 -7.78 1.12
C SER A 522 14.84 -8.52 2.45
N LYS A 523 15.94 -8.72 3.18
CA LYS A 523 15.93 -9.44 4.45
C LYS A 523 14.96 -8.83 5.47
N LYS A 524 14.93 -7.50 5.58
CA LYS A 524 13.99 -6.79 6.48
C LYS A 524 12.54 -6.92 6.04
N GLU A 525 12.29 -6.97 4.73
CA GLU A 525 10.93 -7.24 4.23
C GLU A 525 10.52 -8.70 4.51
N VAL A 526 11.45 -9.66 4.45
CA VAL A 526 11.21 -11.06 4.82
C VAL A 526 10.83 -11.19 6.31
N TRP A 527 11.39 -10.38 7.19
CA TRP A 527 11.00 -10.36 8.61
C TRP A 527 9.51 -10.02 8.79
N GLU A 528 8.97 -9.06 8.04
CA GLU A 528 7.53 -8.76 8.10
C GLU A 528 6.65 -9.89 7.54
N ILE A 529 7.15 -10.59 6.50
CA ILE A 529 6.49 -11.80 5.99
C ILE A 529 6.46 -12.87 7.08
N GLU A 530 7.59 -13.09 7.76
CA GLU A 530 7.71 -14.08 8.83
C GLU A 530 6.86 -13.73 10.04
N ARG A 531 6.76 -12.45 10.44
CA ARG A 531 5.82 -12.00 11.48
C ARG A 531 4.38 -12.39 11.14
N ALA A 532 3.95 -12.15 9.90
CA ALA A 532 2.62 -12.53 9.44
C ALA A 532 2.42 -14.06 9.38
N LEU A 533 3.45 -14.81 8.97
CA LEU A 533 3.42 -16.27 9.00
C LEU A 533 3.37 -16.84 10.42
N MET A 534 4.13 -16.28 11.36
CA MET A 534 4.09 -16.64 12.78
C MET A 534 2.72 -16.34 13.39
N GLU A 535 2.13 -15.19 13.06
CA GLU A 535 0.77 -14.84 13.47
C GLU A 535 -0.22 -15.89 12.99
N LEU A 536 -0.20 -16.24 11.70
CA LEU A 536 -1.05 -17.26 11.10
C LEU A 536 -0.81 -18.65 11.72
N HIS A 537 0.45 -19.03 11.91
CA HIS A 537 0.86 -20.36 12.39
C HIS A 537 0.36 -20.63 13.81
N SER A 538 0.36 -19.60 14.65
CA SER A 538 -0.04 -19.74 16.05
C SER A 538 -1.56 -19.67 16.28
N LEU A 539 -2.39 -19.56 15.24
CA LEU A 539 -3.85 -19.56 15.38
C LEU A 539 -4.42 -20.97 15.61
N LYS A 540 -5.62 -21.03 16.19
CA LYS A 540 -6.49 -22.21 16.24
C LYS A 540 -7.54 -22.14 15.13
N ASP A 541 -7.96 -20.94 14.75
CA ASP A 541 -8.88 -20.69 13.63
C ASP A 541 -8.22 -19.78 12.60
N TYR A 542 -7.73 -20.34 11.49
CA TYR A 542 -7.03 -19.58 10.45
C TYR A 542 -7.91 -18.55 9.75
N LYS A 543 -9.23 -18.74 9.74
CA LYS A 543 -10.14 -17.81 9.07
C LYS A 543 -10.29 -16.50 9.84
N SER A 544 -9.99 -16.50 11.14
CA SER A 544 -10.10 -15.33 12.03
C SER A 544 -9.33 -14.10 11.54
N VAL A 545 -8.18 -14.29 10.88
CA VAL A 545 -7.32 -13.21 10.37
C VAL A 545 -7.49 -12.95 8.87
N SER A 546 -8.39 -13.68 8.21
CA SER A 546 -8.65 -13.48 6.78
C SER A 546 -9.32 -12.12 6.55
N ARG A 547 -8.83 -11.39 5.55
CA ARG A 547 -9.47 -10.18 5.02
C ARG A 547 -10.52 -10.49 3.94
N GLY A 548 -10.76 -11.78 3.68
CA GLY A 548 -11.67 -12.26 2.66
C GLY A 548 -10.96 -13.14 1.64
N LYS A 549 -11.71 -13.50 0.59
CA LYS A 549 -11.23 -14.38 -0.46
C LYS A 549 -10.80 -13.64 -1.70
N VAL A 550 -9.75 -14.12 -2.34
CA VAL A 550 -9.26 -13.67 -3.65
C VAL A 550 -9.15 -14.86 -4.58
N LYS A 551 -9.53 -14.68 -5.85
CA LYS A 551 -9.38 -15.69 -6.90
C LYS A 551 -8.01 -15.56 -7.56
N TYR A 552 -7.24 -16.65 -7.57
CA TYR A 552 -5.95 -16.76 -8.24
C TYR A 552 -5.86 -18.12 -8.95
N ASN A 553 -5.44 -18.15 -10.22
CA ASN A 553 -5.40 -19.37 -11.04
C ASN A 553 -6.69 -20.21 -10.98
N ASN A 554 -7.85 -19.55 -11.09
CA ASN A 554 -9.18 -20.16 -10.99
C ASN A 554 -9.53 -20.84 -9.65
N GLN A 555 -8.74 -20.61 -8.60
CA GLN A 555 -9.01 -21.11 -7.25
C GLN A 555 -9.18 -19.95 -6.25
N GLU A 556 -9.98 -20.17 -5.22
CA GLU A 556 -10.17 -19.19 -4.13
C GLU A 556 -9.15 -19.42 -3.01
N TYR A 557 -8.54 -18.33 -2.57
CA TYR A 557 -7.62 -18.29 -1.45
C TYR A 557 -8.10 -17.27 -0.42
N GLU A 558 -7.92 -17.58 0.86
CA GLU A 558 -7.99 -16.58 1.91
C GLU A 558 -6.72 -15.71 1.85
N HIS A 559 -6.77 -14.50 2.41
CA HIS A 559 -5.57 -13.67 2.46
C HIS A 559 -5.45 -12.86 3.75
N ILE A 560 -4.22 -12.75 4.24
CA ILE A 560 -3.82 -11.86 5.34
C ILE A 560 -3.07 -10.67 4.75
N GLY A 561 -3.33 -9.47 5.27
CA GLY A 561 -2.68 -8.23 4.83
C GLY A 561 -1.73 -7.69 5.90
N PHE A 562 -0.61 -7.10 5.47
CA PHE A 562 0.39 -6.47 6.30
C PHE A 562 1.13 -5.39 5.49
N SER A 563 1.99 -4.61 6.15
CA SER A 563 2.78 -3.56 5.52
C SER A 563 4.26 -3.87 5.64
N LEU A 564 5.02 -3.64 4.57
CA LEU A 564 6.48 -3.70 4.60
C LEU A 564 7.06 -2.49 5.33
N PRO A 565 8.35 -2.49 5.72
CA PRO A 565 8.99 -1.35 6.37
C PRO A 565 8.93 -0.05 5.55
N CYS A 566 8.81 -0.15 4.22
CA CYS A 566 8.63 0.98 3.31
C CYS A 566 7.18 1.48 3.21
N GLY A 567 6.26 0.95 4.02
CA GLY A 567 4.84 1.29 4.02
C GLY A 567 4.01 0.63 2.91
N PHE A 568 4.62 -0.25 2.11
CA PHE A 568 3.93 -0.86 0.98
C PHE A 568 2.99 -1.99 1.43
N PRO A 569 1.69 -1.96 1.05
CA PRO A 569 0.75 -3.01 1.40
C PRO A 569 1.12 -4.33 0.72
N THR A 570 1.17 -5.41 1.50
CA THR A 570 1.56 -6.75 1.05
C THR A 570 0.59 -7.77 1.59
N ARG A 571 0.45 -8.89 0.88
CA ARG A 571 -0.51 -9.94 1.20
C ARG A 571 0.15 -11.31 1.10
N ILE A 572 -0.26 -12.22 1.99
CA ILE A 572 -0.01 -13.66 1.88
C ILE A 572 -1.32 -14.32 1.48
N LEU A 573 -1.32 -15.05 0.36
CA LEU A 573 -2.41 -15.93 -0.05
C LEU A 573 -2.22 -17.30 0.61
N TYR A 574 -3.29 -17.80 1.20
CA TYR A 574 -3.28 -19.12 1.81
C TYR A 574 -4.59 -19.86 1.63
N LYS A 575 -4.53 -21.18 1.75
CA LYS A 575 -5.69 -22.07 1.69
C LYS A 575 -5.71 -22.95 2.92
N ILE A 576 -6.85 -22.97 3.60
CA ILE A 576 -7.08 -23.85 4.74
C ILE A 576 -7.35 -25.26 4.17
N LEU A 577 -6.49 -26.23 4.49
CA LEU A 577 -6.62 -27.61 4.02
C LEU A 577 -7.40 -28.46 5.03
N SER A 578 -7.04 -28.34 6.31
CA SER A 578 -7.73 -28.98 7.43
C SER A 578 -7.69 -28.06 8.65
N ASN A 579 -8.86 -27.66 9.14
CA ASN A 579 -8.96 -26.88 10.38
C ASN A 579 -8.66 -27.75 11.61
N SER A 580 -9.02 -29.03 11.61
CA SER A 580 -8.79 -29.94 12.74
C SER A 580 -7.32 -30.28 12.90
N ASP A 581 -6.61 -30.51 11.78
CA ASP A 581 -5.21 -30.91 11.78
C ASP A 581 -4.25 -29.74 11.68
N LYS A 582 -4.79 -28.51 11.76
CA LYS A 582 -4.01 -27.27 11.67
C LYS A 582 -3.16 -27.19 10.40
N GLN A 583 -3.71 -27.57 9.24
CA GLN A 583 -2.97 -27.59 7.98
C GLN A 583 -3.39 -26.45 7.05
N VAL A 584 -2.41 -25.64 6.66
CA VAL A 584 -2.59 -24.50 5.76
C VAL A 584 -1.58 -24.58 4.63
N GLN A 585 -2.03 -24.36 3.40
CA GLN A 585 -1.15 -24.15 2.26
C GLN A 585 -0.84 -22.66 2.10
N ILE A 586 0.44 -22.30 2.05
CA ILE A 586 0.88 -20.93 1.72
C ILE A 586 1.19 -20.88 0.24
N GLU A 587 0.41 -20.11 -0.51
CA GLU A 587 0.45 -20.11 -1.98
C GLU A 587 1.40 -19.06 -2.53
N LYS A 588 1.33 -17.83 -2.02
CA LYS A 588 2.05 -16.69 -2.60
C LYS A 588 2.18 -15.54 -1.62
N VAL A 589 3.31 -14.83 -1.67
CA VAL A 589 3.48 -13.51 -1.05
C VAL A 589 3.61 -12.46 -2.14
N TYR A 590 2.86 -11.36 -2.06
CA TYR A 590 2.90 -10.36 -3.13
C TYR A 590 2.55 -8.97 -2.63
N LYS A 591 3.16 -7.97 -3.27
CA LYS A 591 2.86 -6.55 -3.06
C LYS A 591 1.48 -6.26 -3.66
N HIS A 592 0.57 -5.66 -2.90
CA HIS A 592 -0.86 -5.58 -3.27
C HIS A 592 -1.12 -4.88 -4.63
N ASN A 593 -0.28 -3.91 -4.99
CA ASN A 593 -0.38 -3.16 -6.26
C ASN A 593 0.37 -3.82 -7.43
N GLU A 594 1.06 -4.95 -7.22
CA GLU A 594 1.48 -5.77 -8.36
C GLU A 594 0.20 -6.27 -9.02
N LYS A 595 -0.12 -5.70 -10.19
CA LYS A 595 -1.24 -6.16 -11.01
C LYS A 595 -1.15 -7.68 -11.07
N PHE A 596 -2.23 -8.36 -10.68
CA PHE A 596 -2.40 -9.77 -10.97
C PHE A 596 -2.30 -9.89 -12.49
N LEU A 597 -1.13 -10.23 -13.01
CA LEU A 597 -1.00 -10.71 -14.38
C LEU A 597 -1.85 -11.97 -14.41
N GLN A 598 -3.04 -11.83 -15.02
CA GLN A 598 -3.95 -12.91 -15.36
C GLN A 598 -3.29 -13.82 -16.38
#